data_AF-A0A3A8JCY7-F1
#
_entry.id   AF-A0A3A8JCY7-F1
#
_cell.length_a   1.000
_cell.length_b   1.000
_cell.length_c   1.000
_cell.angle_alpha   90.00
_cell.angle_beta   90.00
_cell.angle_gamma   90.00
#
_symmetry.space_group_name_H-M   'P 1'
#
loop_
_entity.id
_entity.type
_entity.pdbx_description
1 polymer ?
#
loop_
_entity_poly.entity_id
_entity_poly.type
_entity_poly.pdbx_seq_one_letter_code
_entity_poly.pdbx_strand_id
1 'polypeptide(L)'
;MGTMPDSREMTPSCHATISMGNRPTCTRPLPTSSARIVGESGWFRTRKAITARHSNSTPTSRTQMRVAGPAATPFASSSRSGSSVAKSPTPRAMHPVTVNHVVRVMTPRCLRHGGRSMTSPGHRARGAVRYARAMTGQLFPALLRYWRQRRGLSQLELSLETDVSARHISYLESNRARPGEEMVLRLLSVLGAPLRAQNQALVAAGYEPRFAEPALEALAPEIDAAIAQMMRQHEPFPLVALSLDGTLVRSNEAATRVFSAFLAEPQAMPATPDMFSLLFDPRLLRPFVVDWETLARGMTFRLHRERLLTGDARLNDTLERVLAYPGVPKAWRQPDFSQDPQPLVRVELAREGLRVAFLVTVTVFSAPQQVTLDELRIESCFPLDDQTREVCLQLARR
;
A
#
# COMPACT_ATOMS: atom_id res chain seq x y z
N MET A 1 -65.60 -10.50 -12.33
CA MET A 1 -66.10 -9.24 -12.91
C MET A 1 -66.53 -8.36 -11.75
N GLY A 2 -65.71 -7.36 -11.38
CA GLY A 2 -65.93 -6.35 -10.32
C GLY A 2 -65.98 -6.89 -8.88
N THR A 3 -65.64 -6.19 -7.80
CA THR A 3 -65.03 -4.88 -7.48
C THR A 3 -64.87 -4.89 -5.95
N MET A 4 -63.79 -4.33 -5.38
CA MET A 4 -63.58 -4.14 -3.92
C MET A 4 -64.64 -3.23 -3.27
N PRO A 5 -64.82 -3.30 -1.94
CA PRO A 5 -64.24 -2.31 -0.99
C PRO A 5 -63.73 -2.95 0.34
N ASP A 6 -62.65 -2.51 0.99
CA ASP A 6 -62.37 -1.32 1.84
C ASP A 6 -62.56 -1.56 3.38
N SER A 7 -61.49 -1.19 4.12
CA SER A 7 -61.30 -0.81 5.54
C SER A 7 -61.96 -1.53 6.75
N ARG A 8 -61.11 -1.96 7.71
CA ARG A 8 -61.31 -1.98 9.20
C ARG A 8 -59.93 -1.89 9.88
N GLU A 9 -59.58 -0.81 10.58
CA GLU A 9 -59.79 -0.51 12.01
C GLU A 9 -59.08 -1.45 13.01
N MET A 10 -58.14 -0.89 13.80
CA MET A 10 -58.24 -0.65 15.27
C MET A 10 -56.89 -0.74 16.00
N THR A 11 -56.50 0.38 16.61
CA THR A 11 -55.62 0.45 17.79
C THR A 11 -56.36 -0.05 19.04
N PRO A 12 -55.65 -0.37 20.15
CA PRO A 12 -55.63 0.62 21.23
C PRO A 12 -54.30 0.74 21.99
N SER A 13 -54.14 1.90 22.62
CA SER A 13 -53.14 2.24 23.65
C SER A 13 -53.47 1.60 25.01
N CYS A 14 -52.48 1.45 25.90
CA CYS A 14 -52.64 1.85 27.31
C CYS A 14 -51.30 2.01 28.05
N HIS A 15 -51.31 2.99 28.96
CA HIS A 15 -50.26 3.58 29.79
C HIS A 15 -49.99 2.84 31.12
N ALA A 16 -48.84 3.17 31.75
CA ALA A 16 -48.56 3.41 33.21
C ALA A 16 -47.24 2.71 33.66
N THR A 17 -46.11 3.38 33.98
CA THR A 17 -45.72 4.35 35.04
C THR A 17 -45.30 3.73 36.39
N ILE A 18 -43.97 3.70 36.63
CA ILE A 18 -43.14 4.02 37.82
C ILE A 18 -43.53 3.49 39.24
N SER A 19 -42.59 2.82 39.94
CA SER A 19 -42.14 3.19 41.30
C SER A 19 -40.87 2.45 41.79
N MET A 20 -40.16 3.11 42.70
CA MET A 20 -38.85 2.83 43.31
C MET A 20 -38.86 1.76 44.42
N GLY A 21 -37.67 1.24 44.79
CA GLY A 21 -37.37 0.98 46.21
C GLY A 21 -36.39 -0.15 46.57
N ASN A 22 -35.26 0.27 47.15
CA ASN A 22 -34.41 -0.39 48.17
C ASN A 22 -33.28 -1.38 47.83
N ARG A 23 -32.08 -0.99 48.30
CA ARG A 23 -30.86 -1.77 48.55
C ARG A 23 -30.98 -2.59 49.86
N PRO A 24 -30.05 -3.52 50.09
CA PRO A 24 -29.09 -3.28 51.18
C PRO A 24 -27.63 -3.59 50.81
N THR A 25 -26.74 -3.02 51.62
CA THR A 25 -25.28 -3.09 51.62
C THR A 25 -24.73 -4.37 52.26
N CYS A 26 -23.64 -4.93 51.73
CA CYS A 26 -22.70 -5.75 52.51
C CYS A 26 -21.26 -5.54 52.02
N THR A 27 -20.32 -5.51 52.95
CA THR A 27 -18.93 -5.05 52.83
C THR A 27 -17.91 -6.20 52.89
N ARG A 28 -16.79 -6.02 52.14
CA ARG A 28 -15.39 -6.52 52.38
C ARG A 28 -14.98 -7.93 51.84
N PRO A 29 -13.65 -8.24 51.66
CA PRO A 29 -12.76 -7.85 50.54
C PRO A 29 -12.06 -9.04 49.80
N LEU A 30 -11.34 -8.70 48.69
CA LEU A 30 -10.40 -9.44 47.78
C LEU A 30 -9.84 -10.83 48.15
N PRO A 31 -9.50 -11.65 47.13
CA PRO A 31 -8.07 -11.80 46.81
C PRO A 31 -7.71 -11.78 45.31
N THR A 32 -6.49 -11.32 45.07
CA THR A 32 -5.68 -11.42 43.85
C THR A 32 -5.47 -12.88 43.41
N SER A 33 -5.69 -13.19 42.14
CA SER A 33 -5.02 -14.31 41.48
C SER A 33 -4.85 -14.08 39.98
N SER A 34 -3.59 -14.13 39.58
CA SER A 34 -3.01 -14.07 38.26
C SER A 34 -3.55 -15.19 37.35
N ALA A 35 -4.12 -14.83 36.19
CA ALA A 35 -4.38 -15.78 35.13
C ALA A 35 -3.33 -15.60 34.01
N ARG A 36 -2.47 -16.61 33.87
CA ARG A 36 -1.48 -16.75 32.81
C ARG A 36 -2.18 -16.84 31.47
N ILE A 37 -1.78 -15.97 30.54
CA ILE A 37 -2.05 -16.14 29.11
C ILE A 37 -0.97 -17.08 28.57
N VAL A 38 -1.40 -18.25 28.08
CA VAL A 38 -0.60 -19.17 27.28
C VAL A 38 -0.45 -18.51 25.91
N GLY A 39 0.75 -17.99 25.63
CA GLY A 39 1.12 -17.47 24.32
C GLY A 39 1.77 -18.56 23.49
N GLU A 40 1.07 -19.05 22.47
CA GLU A 40 1.70 -19.76 21.35
C GLU A 40 2.04 -18.75 20.25
N SER A 41 3.30 -18.33 20.21
CA SER A 41 3.89 -17.56 19.12
C SER A 41 5.05 -18.38 18.52
N GLY A 42 4.72 -19.20 17.53
CA GLY A 42 5.69 -19.81 16.63
C GLY A 42 6.07 -18.84 15.51
N TRP A 43 7.30 -18.99 15.00
CA TRP A 43 7.94 -18.23 13.90
C TRP A 43 8.82 -17.04 14.29
N PHE A 44 9.88 -17.33 15.07
CA PHE A 44 11.17 -16.66 14.92
C PHE A 44 12.27 -17.72 14.71
N ARG A 45 12.87 -17.78 13.52
CA ARG A 45 14.13 -18.51 13.31
C ARG A 45 15.31 -17.55 13.44
N THR A 46 16.12 -17.84 14.45
CA THR A 46 17.43 -17.29 14.79
C THR A 46 18.47 -17.48 13.68
N ARG A 47 19.22 -16.42 13.37
CA ARG A 47 20.51 -16.52 12.65
C ARG A 47 21.55 -17.16 13.57
N LYS A 48 22.24 -18.20 13.08
CA LYS A 48 23.36 -18.86 13.75
C LYS A 48 24.56 -17.91 13.86
N ALA A 49 24.97 -17.62 15.09
CA ALA A 49 26.29 -17.07 15.39
C ALA A 49 27.33 -18.20 15.43
N ILE A 50 28.48 -17.95 14.82
CA ILE A 50 29.63 -18.85 14.73
C ILE A 50 30.30 -18.91 16.12
N THR A 51 30.58 -20.14 16.57
CA THR A 51 31.17 -20.50 17.87
C THR A 51 32.65 -20.14 17.96
N ALA A 52 33.01 -19.41 19.02
CA ALA A 52 34.38 -19.24 19.48
C ALA A 52 34.82 -20.46 20.32
N ARG A 53 36.04 -20.97 20.06
CA ARG A 53 36.73 -21.94 20.93
C ARG A 53 37.32 -21.20 22.13
N HIS A 54 37.08 -21.72 23.33
CA HIS A 54 37.82 -21.41 24.55
C HIS A 54 38.81 -22.55 24.84
N SER A 55 40.03 -22.19 25.23
CA SER A 55 40.91 -23.05 26.02
C SER A 55 41.50 -22.21 27.16
N ASN A 56 41.28 -22.70 28.38
CA ASN A 56 41.71 -22.17 29.67
C ASN A 56 43.22 -22.03 29.82
N SER A 57 43.70 -21.07 30.63
CA SER A 57 44.48 -21.34 31.86
C SER A 57 44.94 -20.08 32.61
N THR A 58 44.39 -19.95 33.82
CA THR A 58 44.94 -19.47 35.12
C THR A 58 45.56 -18.07 35.34
N PRO A 59 45.42 -17.53 36.59
CA PRO A 59 45.63 -16.11 36.91
C PRO A 59 46.78 -15.83 37.90
N THR A 60 47.31 -14.61 37.88
CA THR A 60 48.09 -13.92 38.94
C THR A 60 48.35 -12.51 38.42
N SER A 61 48.34 -11.39 39.13
CA SER A 61 47.95 -11.03 40.50
C SER A 61 48.14 -9.51 40.57
N ARG A 62 47.36 -8.85 41.44
CA ARG A 62 47.75 -7.65 42.22
C ARG A 62 47.91 -6.29 41.51
N THR A 63 47.07 -5.35 41.97
CA THR A 63 47.46 -4.07 42.62
C THR A 63 46.99 -2.77 41.94
N GLN A 64 46.05 -2.15 42.67
CA GLN A 64 45.83 -0.71 42.92
C GLN A 64 45.21 0.24 41.88
N MET A 65 44.02 0.70 42.28
CA MET A 65 43.52 2.09 42.28
C MET A 65 44.53 3.19 41.95
N ARG A 66 44.14 4.10 41.04
CA ARG A 66 43.83 5.48 41.45
C ARG A 66 43.04 6.25 40.39
N VAL A 67 42.25 7.18 40.93
CA VAL A 67 41.24 8.05 40.35
C VAL A 67 41.86 9.36 39.84
N ALA A 68 41.13 10.01 38.92
CA ALA A 68 41.06 11.45 38.60
C ALA A 68 41.66 11.92 37.26
N GLY A 69 40.79 12.46 36.39
CA GLY A 69 41.17 13.38 35.28
C GLY A 69 41.45 14.79 35.80
N PRO A 70 41.14 15.89 35.07
CA PRO A 70 40.89 16.11 33.64
C PRO A 70 41.84 17.19 33.05
N ALA A 71 41.81 17.47 31.74
CA ALA A 71 41.99 18.82 31.14
C ALA A 71 42.07 18.77 29.60
N ALA A 72 41.70 19.90 29.00
CA ALA A 72 41.24 20.08 27.64
C ALA A 72 42.29 20.73 26.70
N THR A 73 42.13 20.44 25.39
CA THR A 73 42.35 21.32 24.20
C THR A 73 43.79 21.76 23.85
N PRO A 74 44.03 22.38 22.67
CA PRO A 74 43.81 21.90 21.29
C PRO A 74 45.10 22.06 20.44
N PHE A 75 45.16 21.50 19.22
CA PHE A 75 46.18 21.93 18.25
C PHE A 75 45.65 21.90 16.81
N ALA A 76 45.83 23.04 16.13
CA ALA A 76 45.54 23.29 14.73
C ALA A 76 46.85 23.44 13.93
N SER A 77 46.70 23.65 12.62
CA SER A 77 47.71 23.92 11.57
C SER A 77 48.39 22.67 10.99
N SER A 78 48.67 22.54 9.68
CA SER A 78 48.34 23.32 8.48
C SER A 78 48.91 22.58 7.25
N SER A 79 48.17 22.62 6.14
CA SER A 79 48.57 22.63 4.71
C SER A 79 49.99 22.23 4.24
N ARG A 80 50.04 21.36 3.21
CA ARG A 80 50.71 21.54 1.88
C ARG A 80 50.36 20.33 0.99
N SER A 81 49.57 20.48 -0.07
CA SER A 81 49.97 20.70 -1.48
C SER A 81 51.00 19.71 -2.03
N GLY A 82 50.54 18.81 -2.91
CA GLY A 82 51.38 17.91 -3.70
C GLY A 82 50.54 17.18 -4.76
N SER A 83 50.55 17.75 -5.96
CA SER A 83 49.93 17.24 -7.18
C SER A 83 50.58 15.94 -7.67
N SER A 84 49.76 14.94 -8.01
CA SER A 84 50.14 13.86 -8.93
C SER A 84 48.91 13.39 -9.71
N VAL A 85 48.96 13.65 -11.01
CA VAL A 85 47.97 13.27 -12.01
C VAL A 85 48.24 11.82 -12.40
N ALA A 86 47.35 10.91 -12.01
CA ALA A 86 47.26 9.56 -12.57
C ALA A 86 45.90 9.40 -13.26
N LYS A 87 45.93 9.28 -14.58
CA LYS A 87 44.76 8.98 -15.42
C LYS A 87 44.31 7.54 -15.13
N SER A 88 43.09 7.40 -14.60
CA SER A 88 42.38 6.12 -14.50
C SER A 88 41.10 6.19 -15.35
N PRO A 89 40.68 5.08 -15.96
CA PRO A 89 39.75 5.09 -17.09
C PRO A 89 38.32 5.39 -16.65
N THR A 90 37.63 6.13 -17.50
CA THR A 90 36.21 6.49 -17.38
C THR A 90 35.32 5.25 -17.25
N PRO A 91 34.39 5.20 -16.28
CA PRO A 91 33.36 4.17 -16.27
C PRO A 91 32.37 4.44 -17.40
N ARG A 92 32.26 3.47 -18.31
CA ARG A 92 31.32 3.43 -19.42
C ARG A 92 29.90 3.55 -18.85
N ALA A 93 29.18 4.61 -19.21
CA ALA A 93 27.80 4.84 -18.83
C ALA A 93 26.93 3.63 -19.24
N MET A 94 26.40 2.90 -18.26
CA MET A 94 25.31 1.96 -18.48
C MET A 94 24.02 2.77 -18.65
N HIS A 95 23.57 2.90 -19.89
CA HIS A 95 22.21 3.36 -20.17
C HIS A 95 21.22 2.33 -19.62
N PRO A 96 20.23 2.72 -18.80
CA PRO A 96 19.12 1.84 -18.50
C PRO A 96 18.32 1.63 -19.79
N VAL A 97 18.24 0.38 -20.26
CA VAL A 97 17.34 -0.03 -21.33
C VAL A 97 15.92 -0.01 -20.76
N THR A 98 15.23 1.10 -20.96
CA THR A 98 13.80 1.21 -20.68
C THR A 98 13.05 0.46 -21.79
N VAL A 99 12.50 -0.71 -21.48
CA VAL A 99 11.58 -1.40 -22.39
C VAL A 99 10.21 -0.71 -22.27
N ASN A 100 10.02 0.36 -23.03
CA ASN A 100 8.71 0.98 -23.24
C ASN A 100 7.90 0.13 -24.22
N HIS A 101 7.09 -0.80 -23.72
CA HIS A 101 6.00 -1.36 -24.51
C HIS A 101 4.73 -0.53 -24.29
N VAL A 102 4.64 0.58 -25.04
CA VAL A 102 3.37 1.29 -25.27
C VAL A 102 2.60 0.47 -26.30
N VAL A 103 1.64 -0.35 -25.86
CA VAL A 103 0.64 -0.93 -26.75
C VAL A 103 -0.38 0.16 -27.05
N ARG A 104 -0.10 0.94 -28.10
CA ARG A 104 -1.07 1.87 -28.68
C ARG A 104 -2.07 1.01 -29.47
N VAL A 105 -3.25 0.76 -28.90
CA VAL A 105 -4.36 0.15 -29.62
C VAL A 105 -4.79 1.13 -30.71
N MET A 106 -4.31 0.94 -31.94
CA MET A 106 -4.80 1.64 -33.11
C MET A 106 -6.24 1.21 -33.38
N THR A 107 -7.19 2.12 -33.21
CA THR A 107 -8.53 1.97 -33.78
C THR A 107 -8.44 2.11 -35.31
N PRO A 108 -9.06 1.22 -36.09
CA PRO A 108 -8.97 1.30 -37.54
C PRO A 108 -9.81 2.48 -38.04
N ARG A 109 -9.13 3.51 -38.55
CA ARG A 109 -9.74 4.62 -39.29
C ARG A 109 -10.08 4.09 -40.70
N CYS A 110 -11.37 3.96 -40.98
CA CYS A 110 -11.87 3.53 -42.29
C CYS A 110 -11.46 4.54 -43.38
N LEU A 111 -10.45 4.19 -44.18
CA LEU A 111 -10.17 4.83 -45.46
C LEU A 111 -10.87 4.01 -46.55
N ARG A 112 -11.93 4.58 -47.11
CA ARG A 112 -12.51 4.15 -48.39
C ARG A 112 -11.42 4.24 -49.45
N HIS A 113 -11.09 3.13 -50.12
CA HIS A 113 -10.76 3.09 -51.55
C HIS A 113 -11.01 1.66 -52.07
N GLY A 114 -11.61 1.58 -53.26
CA GLY A 114 -12.14 0.35 -53.85
C GLY A 114 -11.07 -0.65 -54.30
N GLY A 115 -11.43 -1.92 -54.24
CA GLY A 115 -10.64 -3.03 -54.79
C GLY A 115 -11.11 -4.35 -54.21
N ARG A 116 -11.74 -5.19 -55.03
CA ARG A 116 -12.17 -6.54 -54.68
C ARG A 116 -10.99 -7.38 -54.20
N SER A 117 -11.09 -7.95 -53.00
CA SER A 117 -10.42 -9.21 -52.65
C SER A 117 -11.13 -9.86 -51.47
N MET A 118 -11.70 -11.03 -51.69
CA MET A 118 -12.21 -11.91 -50.66
C MET A 118 -11.06 -12.33 -49.73
N THR A 119 -11.06 -11.83 -48.51
CA THR A 119 -10.40 -12.51 -47.39
C THR A 119 -11.39 -12.64 -46.25
N SER A 120 -11.71 -13.89 -45.91
CA SER A 120 -12.62 -14.25 -44.82
C SER A 120 -12.20 -13.57 -43.50
N PRO A 121 -13.10 -12.85 -42.81
CA PRO A 121 -12.81 -12.19 -41.52
C PRO A 121 -12.32 -13.16 -40.42
N GLY A 122 -12.62 -14.45 -40.56
CA GLY A 122 -12.33 -15.48 -39.55
C GLY A 122 -10.85 -15.89 -39.40
N HIS A 123 -9.94 -15.56 -40.33
CA HIS A 123 -8.52 -15.96 -40.20
C HIS A 123 -7.66 -14.95 -39.43
N ARG A 124 -7.94 -13.64 -39.54
CA ARG A 124 -7.19 -12.60 -38.80
C ARG A 124 -7.53 -12.59 -37.31
N ALA A 125 -8.80 -12.80 -36.95
CA ALA A 125 -9.22 -12.92 -35.55
C ALA A 125 -8.60 -14.16 -34.87
N ARG A 126 -8.55 -15.31 -35.56
CA ARG A 126 -7.89 -16.53 -35.06
C ARG A 126 -6.38 -16.37 -34.89
N GLY A 127 -5.73 -15.57 -35.75
CA GLY A 127 -4.31 -15.22 -35.64
C GLY A 127 -4.02 -14.33 -34.44
N ALA A 128 -4.81 -13.28 -34.21
CA ALA A 128 -4.67 -12.38 -33.06
C ALA A 128 -4.92 -13.09 -31.72
N VAL A 129 -5.93 -13.97 -31.64
CA VAL A 129 -6.20 -14.79 -30.45
C VAL A 129 -5.07 -15.80 -30.19
N ARG A 130 -4.50 -16.40 -31.24
CA ARG A 130 -3.32 -17.28 -31.11
C ARG A 130 -2.06 -16.52 -30.69
N TYR A 131 -1.83 -15.31 -31.21
CA TYR A 131 -0.71 -14.45 -30.81
C TYR A 131 -0.84 -13.98 -29.36
N ALA A 132 -2.04 -13.55 -28.96
CA ALA A 132 -2.33 -13.18 -27.58
C ALA A 132 -2.09 -14.39 -26.64
N ARG A 133 -2.63 -15.57 -26.96
CA ARG A 133 -2.45 -16.80 -26.16
C ARG A 133 -0.99 -17.29 -26.13
N ALA A 134 -0.25 -17.14 -27.23
CA ALA A 134 1.18 -17.46 -27.30
C ALA A 134 2.03 -16.47 -26.48
N MET A 135 1.67 -15.18 -26.47
CA MET A 135 2.28 -14.18 -25.59
C MET A 135 1.98 -14.48 -24.13
N THR A 136 0.73 -14.83 -23.78
CA THR A 136 0.32 -15.23 -22.44
C THR A 136 1.20 -16.38 -21.90
N GLY A 137 1.42 -17.42 -22.70
CA GLY A 137 2.28 -18.55 -22.34
C GLY A 137 3.77 -18.22 -22.16
N GLN A 138 4.25 -17.05 -22.58
CA GLN A 138 5.62 -16.56 -22.32
C GLN A 138 5.70 -15.62 -21.10
N LEU A 139 4.57 -15.14 -20.59
CA LEU A 139 4.55 -14.19 -19.48
C LEU A 139 4.80 -14.86 -18.12
N PHE A 140 4.34 -16.10 -17.91
CA PHE A 140 4.54 -16.79 -16.63
C PHE A 140 6.03 -16.95 -16.26
N PRO A 141 6.92 -17.46 -17.15
CA PRO A 141 8.36 -17.53 -16.86
C PRO A 141 8.98 -16.19 -16.46
N ALA A 142 8.54 -15.09 -17.09
CA ALA A 142 9.00 -13.74 -16.77
C ALA A 142 8.48 -13.27 -15.41
N LEU A 143 7.20 -13.51 -15.10
CA LEU A 143 6.60 -13.18 -13.80
C LEU A 143 7.26 -13.97 -12.65
N LEU A 144 7.49 -15.27 -12.82
CA LEU A 144 8.17 -16.09 -11.82
C LEU A 144 9.58 -15.56 -11.54
N ARG A 145 10.34 -15.28 -12.60
CA ARG A 145 11.69 -14.72 -12.48
C ARG A 145 11.68 -13.35 -11.80
N TYR A 146 10.73 -12.49 -12.19
CA TYR A 146 10.55 -11.16 -11.61
C TYR A 146 10.33 -11.23 -10.09
N TRP A 147 9.36 -12.02 -9.65
CA TRP A 147 9.04 -12.18 -8.23
C TRP A 147 10.17 -12.84 -7.45
N ARG A 148 10.85 -13.83 -8.05
CA ARG A 148 12.02 -14.47 -7.43
C ARG A 148 13.17 -13.49 -7.24
N GLN A 149 13.53 -12.73 -8.27
CA GLN A 149 14.59 -11.73 -8.19
C GLN A 149 14.26 -10.63 -7.20
N ARG A 150 12.99 -10.21 -7.13
CA ARG A 150 12.51 -9.22 -6.18
C ARG A 150 12.60 -9.67 -4.72
N ARG A 151 12.42 -10.96 -4.44
CA ARG A 151 12.70 -11.55 -3.12
C ARG A 151 14.17 -11.84 -2.87
N GLY A 152 15.03 -11.64 -3.86
CA GLY A 152 16.47 -11.90 -3.74
C GLY A 152 16.81 -13.39 -3.65
N LEU A 153 15.91 -14.29 -4.04
CA LEU A 153 16.16 -15.73 -3.95
C LEU A 153 16.82 -16.26 -5.22
N SER A 154 17.80 -17.14 -5.08
CA SER A 154 18.29 -18.01 -6.14
C SER A 154 17.26 -19.10 -6.48
N GLN A 155 17.42 -19.79 -7.62
CA GLN A 155 16.57 -20.94 -7.96
C GLN A 155 16.71 -22.08 -6.94
N LEU A 156 17.91 -22.23 -6.34
CA LEU A 156 18.16 -23.21 -5.29
C LEU A 156 17.45 -22.83 -3.99
N GLU A 157 17.51 -21.57 -3.57
CA GLU A 157 16.78 -21.14 -2.36
C GLU A 157 15.28 -21.28 -2.52
N LEU A 158 14.72 -20.88 -3.67
CA LEU A 158 13.30 -21.08 -3.95
C LEU A 158 12.94 -22.58 -3.95
N SER A 159 13.84 -23.46 -4.41
CA SER A 159 13.61 -24.91 -4.39
C SER A 159 13.45 -25.47 -2.98
N LEU A 160 14.20 -24.94 -2.01
CA LEU A 160 14.15 -25.36 -0.62
C LEU A 160 12.86 -24.88 0.06
N GLU A 161 12.47 -23.62 -0.19
CA GLU A 161 11.25 -23.03 0.40
C GLU A 161 9.96 -23.63 -0.20
N THR A 162 10.02 -24.07 -1.46
CA THR A 162 8.86 -24.59 -2.20
C THR A 162 8.92 -26.08 -2.43
N ASP A 163 9.83 -26.86 -1.84
CA ASP A 163 9.99 -28.31 -2.07
C ASP A 163 9.81 -28.73 -3.55
N VAL A 164 10.39 -27.94 -4.45
CA VAL A 164 10.31 -28.12 -5.91
C VAL A 164 11.72 -28.10 -6.43
N SER A 165 12.17 -29.16 -7.11
CA SER A 165 13.57 -29.25 -7.54
C SER A 165 14.05 -27.98 -8.27
N ALA A 166 15.26 -27.52 -7.98
CA ALA A 166 15.87 -26.37 -8.65
C ALA A 166 15.90 -26.54 -10.18
N ARG A 167 16.05 -27.79 -10.66
CA ARG A 167 15.93 -28.14 -12.09
C ARG A 167 14.54 -27.81 -12.64
N HIS A 168 13.47 -28.15 -11.93
CA HIS A 168 12.11 -27.85 -12.36
C HIS A 168 11.85 -26.33 -12.34
N ILE A 169 12.30 -25.60 -11.31
CA ILE A 169 12.22 -24.13 -11.29
C ILE A 169 12.94 -23.53 -12.50
N SER A 170 14.14 -24.01 -12.83
CA SER A 170 14.87 -23.59 -14.02
C SER A 170 14.09 -23.84 -15.31
N TYR A 171 13.40 -24.98 -15.42
CA TYR A 171 12.54 -25.29 -16.57
C TYR A 171 11.32 -24.38 -16.65
N LEU A 172 10.70 -24.04 -15.52
CA LEU A 172 9.59 -23.08 -15.48
C LEU A 172 10.06 -21.69 -15.93
N GLU A 173 11.19 -21.19 -15.43
CA GLU A 173 11.73 -19.89 -15.82
C GLU A 173 12.26 -19.81 -17.26
N SER A 174 12.52 -20.96 -17.90
CA SER A 174 12.96 -21.06 -19.30
C SER A 174 11.86 -21.53 -20.25
N ASN A 175 10.61 -21.60 -19.78
CA ASN A 175 9.44 -22.07 -20.54
C ASN A 175 9.59 -23.50 -21.11
N ARG A 176 10.36 -24.36 -20.44
CA ARG A 176 10.58 -25.78 -20.81
C ARG A 176 9.61 -26.73 -20.10
N ALA A 177 8.86 -26.24 -19.11
CA ALA A 177 7.84 -27.01 -18.40
C ALA A 177 6.60 -26.13 -18.19
N ARG A 178 5.43 -26.77 -18.12
CA ARG A 178 4.17 -26.11 -17.74
C ARG A 178 3.90 -26.39 -16.25
N PRO A 179 3.69 -25.36 -15.42
CA PRO A 179 3.28 -25.57 -14.03
C PRO A 179 1.81 -26.01 -13.98
N GLY A 180 1.42 -26.76 -12.95
CA GLY A 180 0.01 -26.88 -12.56
C GLY A 180 -0.47 -25.65 -11.82
N GLU A 181 -1.79 -25.49 -11.65
CA GLU A 181 -2.40 -24.36 -10.93
C GLU A 181 -1.85 -24.21 -9.50
N GLU A 182 -1.87 -25.29 -8.71
CA GLU A 182 -1.33 -25.34 -7.35
C GLU A 182 0.16 -25.00 -7.28
N MET A 183 0.93 -25.38 -8.31
CA MET A 183 2.35 -25.04 -8.39
C MET A 183 2.55 -23.54 -8.56
N VAL A 184 1.74 -22.89 -9.40
CA VAL A 184 1.78 -21.43 -9.58
C VAL A 184 1.48 -20.74 -8.25
N LEU A 185 0.40 -21.11 -7.58
CA LEU A 185 0.01 -20.52 -6.30
C LEU A 185 1.09 -20.72 -5.24
N ARG A 186 1.62 -21.94 -5.11
CA ARG A 186 2.70 -22.25 -4.15
C ARG A 186 3.94 -21.39 -4.36
N LEU A 187 4.44 -21.32 -5.60
CA LEU A 187 5.64 -20.55 -5.93
C LEU A 187 5.43 -19.07 -5.64
N LEU A 188 4.31 -18.48 -6.09
CA LEU A 188 4.06 -17.05 -5.97
C LEU A 188 3.71 -16.65 -4.52
N SER A 189 3.06 -17.53 -3.76
CA SER A 189 2.79 -17.32 -2.33
C SER A 189 4.09 -17.30 -1.51
N VAL A 190 5.01 -18.24 -1.72
CA VAL A 190 6.34 -18.23 -1.07
C VAL A 190 7.15 -17.00 -1.45
N LEU A 191 7.03 -16.54 -2.70
CA LEU A 191 7.63 -15.29 -3.15
C LEU A 191 6.94 -14.04 -2.57
N GLY A 192 5.85 -14.21 -1.81
CA GLY A 192 5.08 -13.12 -1.22
C GLY A 192 4.53 -12.16 -2.25
N ALA A 193 4.09 -12.70 -3.41
CA ALA A 193 3.41 -11.93 -4.44
C ALA A 193 1.97 -11.60 -3.99
N PRO A 194 1.49 -10.35 -4.16
CA PRO A 194 0.10 -9.97 -3.86
C PRO A 194 -0.91 -10.83 -4.63
N LEU A 195 -2.15 -10.89 -4.15
CA LEU A 195 -3.18 -11.76 -4.74
C LEU A 195 -3.43 -11.45 -6.22
N ARG A 196 -3.41 -10.16 -6.60
CA ARG A 196 -3.52 -9.75 -8.01
C ARG A 196 -2.39 -10.31 -8.86
N ALA A 197 -1.16 -10.27 -8.36
CA ALA A 197 0.00 -10.80 -9.08
C ALA A 197 -0.07 -12.33 -9.21
N GLN A 198 -0.63 -13.03 -8.22
CA GLN A 198 -0.94 -14.45 -8.31
C GLN A 198 -1.98 -14.74 -9.40
N ASN A 199 -3.07 -13.97 -9.45
CA ASN A 199 -4.07 -14.06 -10.53
C ASN A 199 -3.44 -13.79 -11.91
N GLN A 200 -2.57 -12.79 -12.03
CA GLN A 200 -1.85 -12.51 -13.27
C GLN A 200 -0.96 -13.69 -13.69
N ALA A 201 -0.27 -14.33 -12.75
CA ALA A 201 0.54 -15.51 -13.01
C ALA A 201 -0.30 -16.72 -13.43
N LEU A 202 -1.48 -16.92 -12.83
CA LEU A 202 -2.44 -17.97 -13.21
C LEU A 202 -2.93 -17.78 -14.65
N VAL A 203 -3.40 -16.57 -14.98
CA VAL A 203 -3.81 -16.22 -16.35
C VAL A 203 -2.66 -16.42 -17.33
N ALA A 204 -1.44 -16.00 -16.96
CA ALA A 204 -0.24 -16.21 -17.78
C ALA A 204 0.10 -17.70 -17.99
N ALA A 205 -0.18 -18.56 -17.01
CA ALA A 205 -0.02 -20.01 -17.13
C ALA A 205 -1.19 -20.71 -17.86
N GLY A 206 -2.27 -19.98 -18.17
CA GLY A 206 -3.45 -20.48 -18.88
C GLY A 206 -4.57 -21.00 -17.97
N TYR A 207 -4.60 -20.55 -16.71
CA TYR A 207 -5.62 -20.84 -15.72
C TYR A 207 -6.53 -19.63 -15.46
N GLU A 208 -7.66 -19.85 -14.80
CA GLU A 208 -8.54 -18.76 -14.37
C GLU A 208 -7.98 -18.07 -13.10
N PRO A 209 -8.32 -16.79 -12.86
CA PRO A 209 -8.01 -16.13 -11.60
C PRO A 209 -8.61 -16.88 -10.41
N ARG A 210 -7.83 -17.05 -9.33
CA ARG A 210 -8.23 -17.76 -8.12
C ARG A 210 -8.86 -16.85 -7.07
N PHE A 211 -8.36 -15.62 -6.96
CA PHE A 211 -8.75 -14.65 -5.93
C PHE A 211 -9.76 -13.66 -6.49
N ALA A 212 -10.89 -13.48 -5.83
CA ALA A 212 -11.93 -12.56 -6.29
C ALA A 212 -11.50 -11.09 -6.11
N GLU A 213 -12.02 -10.24 -6.99
CA GLU A 213 -11.85 -8.78 -6.95
C GLU A 213 -13.22 -8.10 -7.00
N PRO A 214 -14.08 -8.29 -5.97
CA PRO A 214 -15.39 -7.64 -5.92
C PRO A 214 -15.24 -6.12 -5.75
N ALA A 215 -16.24 -5.36 -6.19
CA ALA A 215 -16.38 -3.96 -5.77
C ALA A 215 -16.52 -3.89 -4.23
N LEU A 216 -16.24 -2.73 -3.61
CA LEU A 216 -16.29 -2.60 -2.15
C LEU A 216 -17.70 -2.92 -1.62
N GLU A 217 -18.74 -2.52 -2.36
CA GLU A 217 -20.15 -2.75 -2.06
C GLU A 217 -20.54 -4.23 -2.17
N ALA A 218 -19.75 -5.03 -2.88
CA ALA A 218 -19.95 -6.46 -3.07
C ALA A 218 -19.05 -7.30 -2.15
N LEU A 219 -18.34 -6.67 -1.20
CA LEU A 219 -17.66 -7.38 -0.13
C LEU A 219 -18.68 -8.08 0.78
N ALA A 220 -18.19 -9.05 1.57
CA ALA A 220 -19.00 -9.70 2.59
C ALA A 220 -19.65 -8.64 3.51
N PRO A 221 -20.96 -8.75 3.82
CA PRO A 221 -21.67 -7.74 4.61
C PRO A 221 -21.01 -7.41 5.96
N GLU A 222 -20.34 -8.38 6.56
CA GLU A 222 -19.61 -8.22 7.83
C GLU A 222 -18.41 -7.27 7.68
N ILE A 223 -17.72 -7.31 6.54
CA ILE A 223 -16.58 -6.43 6.25
C ILE A 223 -17.06 -5.01 5.98
N ASP A 224 -18.10 -4.86 5.17
CA ASP A 224 -18.71 -3.55 4.93
C ASP A 224 -19.22 -2.92 6.24
N ALA A 225 -19.91 -3.72 7.08
CA ALA A 225 -20.39 -3.29 8.38
C ALA A 225 -19.24 -2.85 9.32
N ALA A 226 -18.12 -3.59 9.32
CA ALA A 226 -16.94 -3.24 10.11
C ALA A 226 -16.31 -1.91 9.64
N ILE A 227 -16.12 -1.72 8.32
CA ILE A 227 -15.59 -0.47 7.76
C ILE A 227 -16.53 0.70 8.07
N ALA A 228 -17.84 0.50 7.89
CA ALA A 228 -18.84 1.52 8.21
C ALA A 228 -18.85 1.87 9.71
N GLN A 229 -18.64 0.88 10.59
CA GLN A 229 -18.53 1.12 12.02
C GLN A 229 -17.26 1.92 12.37
N MET A 230 -16.10 1.56 11.79
CA MET A 230 -14.87 2.34 11.97
C MET A 230 -15.06 3.80 11.55
N MET A 231 -15.70 4.02 10.40
CA MET A 231 -16.01 5.37 9.88
C MET A 231 -16.89 6.17 10.85
N ARG A 232 -17.96 5.56 11.37
CA ARG A 232 -18.85 6.21 12.36
C ARG A 232 -18.14 6.51 13.67
N GLN A 233 -17.29 5.60 14.15
CA GLN A 233 -16.56 5.77 15.41
C GLN A 233 -15.44 6.82 15.31
N HIS A 234 -14.94 7.09 14.11
CA HIS A 234 -13.88 8.08 13.89
C HIS A 234 -14.41 9.51 13.70
N GLU A 235 -15.73 9.70 13.57
CA GLU A 235 -16.34 11.04 13.60
C GLU A 235 -15.98 11.78 14.92
N PRO A 236 -15.70 13.10 14.88
CA PRO A 236 -15.82 14.03 13.76
C PRO A 236 -14.53 14.21 12.94
N PHE A 237 -13.60 13.24 12.95
CA PHE A 237 -12.31 13.36 12.26
C PHE A 237 -12.33 12.64 10.90
N PRO A 238 -11.53 13.08 9.91
CA PRO A 238 -11.50 12.44 8.60
C PRO A 238 -11.06 10.97 8.66
N LEU A 239 -11.81 10.10 8.00
CA LEU A 239 -11.41 8.73 7.69
C LEU A 239 -11.77 8.40 6.25
N VAL A 240 -10.80 7.90 5.48
CA VAL A 240 -10.98 7.51 4.08
C VAL A 240 -10.51 6.08 3.85
N ALA A 241 -11.18 5.38 2.94
CA ALA A 241 -10.76 4.10 2.41
C ALA A 241 -10.30 4.31 0.96
N LEU A 242 -9.06 3.93 0.68
CA LEU A 242 -8.39 4.09 -0.61
C LEU A 242 -8.03 2.73 -1.19
N SER A 243 -8.06 2.62 -2.51
CA SER A 243 -7.44 1.50 -3.23
C SER A 243 -5.91 1.66 -3.23
N LEU A 244 -5.22 0.62 -3.74
CA LEU A 244 -3.76 0.59 -3.85
C LEU A 244 -3.18 1.81 -4.59
N ASP A 245 -3.84 2.27 -5.66
CA ASP A 245 -3.43 3.42 -6.47
C ASP A 245 -3.90 4.79 -5.93
N GLY A 246 -4.48 4.80 -4.73
CA GLY A 246 -4.93 6.02 -4.05
C GLY A 246 -6.32 6.50 -4.47
N THR A 247 -7.05 5.74 -5.30
CA THR A 247 -8.43 6.05 -5.64
C THR A 247 -9.29 6.03 -4.38
N LEU A 248 -10.11 7.06 -4.18
CA LEU A 248 -11.04 7.15 -3.07
C LEU A 248 -12.19 6.17 -3.29
N VAL A 249 -12.27 5.16 -2.43
CA VAL A 249 -13.33 4.15 -2.48
C VAL A 249 -14.50 4.57 -1.60
N ARG A 250 -14.21 5.08 -0.40
CA ARG A 250 -15.24 5.51 0.56
C ARG A 250 -14.65 6.53 1.55
N SER A 251 -15.50 7.38 2.11
CA SER A 251 -15.12 8.32 3.16
C SER A 251 -16.23 8.45 4.19
N ASN A 252 -15.87 8.85 5.42
CA ASN A 252 -16.87 9.33 6.38
C ASN A 252 -17.28 10.78 6.06
N GLU A 253 -18.28 11.29 6.78
CA GLU A 253 -18.80 12.64 6.53
C GLU A 253 -17.78 13.71 6.95
N ALA A 254 -17.04 13.46 8.03
CA ALA A 254 -15.97 14.36 8.46
C ALA A 254 -14.92 14.59 7.38
N ALA A 255 -14.49 13.57 6.66
CA ALA A 255 -13.56 13.71 5.54
C ALA A 255 -14.15 14.63 4.46
N THR A 256 -15.42 14.44 4.10
CA THR A 256 -16.12 15.30 3.13
C THR A 256 -16.16 16.75 3.62
N ARG A 257 -16.58 17.00 4.87
CA ARG A 257 -16.70 18.35 5.43
C ARG A 257 -15.36 19.06 5.55
N VAL A 258 -14.35 18.36 6.08
CA VAL A 258 -12.99 18.91 6.25
C VAL A 258 -12.37 19.19 4.88
N PHE A 259 -12.29 18.21 3.97
CA PHE A 259 -11.62 18.44 2.69
C PHE A 259 -12.34 19.49 1.84
N SER A 260 -13.68 19.52 1.84
CA SER A 260 -14.44 20.55 1.10
C SER A 260 -14.14 21.97 1.60
N ALA A 261 -13.88 22.15 2.89
CA ALA A 261 -13.48 23.45 3.43
C ALA A 261 -12.14 23.94 2.87
N PHE A 262 -11.28 23.04 2.38
CA PHE A 262 -9.96 23.35 1.82
C PHE A 262 -9.88 23.12 0.30
N LEU A 263 -10.98 22.97 -0.43
CA LEU A 263 -10.92 22.94 -1.91
C LEU A 263 -10.87 24.36 -2.48
N ALA A 264 -9.92 24.63 -3.37
CA ALA A 264 -9.86 25.91 -4.09
C ALA A 264 -10.97 26.00 -5.13
N GLU A 265 -11.09 24.98 -5.98
CA GLU A 265 -12.10 24.85 -7.03
C GLU A 265 -12.81 23.49 -6.92
N PRO A 266 -13.95 23.39 -6.22
CA PRO A 266 -14.68 22.12 -6.09
C PRO A 266 -15.06 21.47 -7.42
N GLN A 267 -15.28 22.27 -8.48
CA GLN A 267 -15.62 21.77 -9.82
C GLN A 267 -14.43 21.14 -10.56
N ALA A 268 -13.19 21.32 -10.07
CA ALA A 268 -12.00 20.71 -10.64
C ALA A 268 -11.80 19.25 -10.19
N MET A 269 -12.64 18.74 -9.28
CA MET A 269 -12.58 17.37 -8.80
C MET A 269 -12.79 16.38 -9.96
N PRO A 270 -11.91 15.37 -10.13
CA PRO A 270 -12.10 14.36 -11.15
C PRO A 270 -13.34 13.50 -10.87
N ALA A 271 -13.92 12.93 -11.92
CA ALA A 271 -15.09 12.04 -11.81
C ALA A 271 -14.86 10.85 -10.87
N THR A 272 -13.61 10.39 -10.79
CA THR A 272 -13.14 9.39 -9.83
C THR A 272 -12.10 10.05 -8.94
N PRO A 273 -12.47 10.50 -7.72
CA PRO A 273 -11.55 11.15 -6.81
C PRO A 273 -10.40 10.21 -6.39
N ASP A 274 -9.19 10.74 -6.30
CA ASP A 274 -8.03 10.02 -5.77
C ASP A 274 -7.15 10.95 -4.93
N MET A 275 -6.54 10.40 -3.89
CA MET A 275 -5.78 11.16 -2.90
C MET A 275 -4.62 11.96 -3.53
N PHE A 276 -3.98 11.42 -4.56
CA PHE A 276 -2.89 12.11 -5.24
C PHE A 276 -3.39 13.32 -6.03
N SER A 277 -4.51 13.22 -6.74
CA SER A 277 -5.12 14.39 -7.39
C SER A 277 -5.48 15.46 -6.38
N LEU A 278 -6.14 15.10 -5.27
CA LEU A 278 -6.53 16.06 -4.22
C LEU A 278 -5.33 16.84 -3.67
N LEU A 279 -4.20 16.16 -3.43
CA LEU A 279 -3.01 16.77 -2.81
C LEU A 279 -2.07 17.47 -3.80
N PHE A 280 -2.04 17.08 -5.08
CA PHE A 280 -1.06 17.60 -6.05
C PHE A 280 -1.63 18.62 -7.03
N ASP A 281 -2.94 18.59 -7.32
CA ASP A 281 -3.57 19.56 -8.22
C ASP A 281 -3.66 20.94 -7.53
N PRO A 282 -3.07 22.01 -8.10
CA PRO A 282 -3.17 23.37 -7.56
C PRO A 282 -4.61 23.90 -7.41
N ARG A 283 -5.58 23.30 -8.09
CA ARG A 283 -6.99 23.68 -8.01
C ARG A 283 -7.75 22.98 -6.88
N LEU A 284 -7.13 22.03 -6.18
CA LEU A 284 -7.75 21.25 -5.10
C LEU A 284 -7.18 21.66 -3.74
N LEU A 285 -6.62 20.72 -2.96
CA LEU A 285 -6.15 20.99 -1.58
C LEU A 285 -4.78 21.67 -1.53
N ARG A 286 -3.97 21.50 -2.59
CA ARG A 286 -2.56 21.88 -2.61
C ARG A 286 -2.27 23.29 -2.07
N PRO A 287 -2.99 24.37 -2.46
CA PRO A 287 -2.67 25.73 -2.01
C PRO A 287 -2.77 25.92 -0.49
N PHE A 288 -3.51 25.05 0.18
CA PHE A 288 -3.77 25.13 1.61
C PHE A 288 -2.89 24.20 2.42
N VAL A 289 -2.08 23.36 1.79
CA VAL A 289 -1.12 22.49 2.48
C VAL A 289 0.06 23.35 2.96
N VAL A 290 0.27 23.42 4.27
CA VAL A 290 1.25 24.34 4.90
C VAL A 290 2.68 24.06 4.44
N ASP A 291 3.08 22.79 4.39
CA ASP A 291 4.37 22.35 3.85
C ASP A 291 4.12 21.30 2.75
N TRP A 292 3.65 21.80 1.60
CA TRP A 292 3.30 20.94 0.48
C TRP A 292 4.49 20.12 -0.04
N GLU A 293 5.68 20.71 -0.11
CA GLU A 293 6.84 20.01 -0.69
C GLU A 293 7.22 18.79 0.14
N THR A 294 7.27 18.93 1.48
CA THR A 294 7.57 17.81 2.38
C THR A 294 6.49 16.73 2.30
N LEU A 295 5.20 17.11 2.34
CA LEU A 295 4.09 16.16 2.23
C LEU A 295 4.12 15.42 0.88
N ALA A 296 4.25 16.15 -0.22
CA ALA A 296 4.24 15.61 -1.58
C ALA A 296 5.43 14.68 -1.83
N ARG A 297 6.62 15.02 -1.31
CA ARG A 297 7.80 14.16 -1.35
C ARG A 297 7.57 12.86 -0.58
N GLY A 298 7.03 12.94 0.64
CA GLY A 298 6.68 11.77 1.45
C GLY A 298 5.66 10.85 0.78
N MET A 299 4.62 11.42 0.17
CA MET A 299 3.60 10.67 -0.57
C MET A 299 4.18 10.00 -1.82
N THR A 300 5.08 10.67 -2.54
CA THR A 300 5.78 10.10 -3.70
C THR A 300 6.73 8.97 -3.28
N PHE A 301 7.43 9.12 -2.16
CA PHE A 301 8.26 8.06 -1.59
C PHE A 301 7.43 6.83 -1.18
N ARG A 302 6.27 7.05 -0.54
CA ARG A 302 5.31 5.98 -0.22
C ARG A 302 4.83 5.25 -1.48
N LEU A 303 4.53 5.99 -2.55
CA LEU A 303 4.13 5.42 -3.83
C LEU A 303 5.24 4.55 -4.46
N HIS A 304 6.49 5.02 -4.42
CA HIS A 304 7.65 4.21 -4.85
C HIS A 304 7.78 2.94 -4.03
N ARG A 305 7.61 3.03 -2.70
CA ARG A 305 7.65 1.85 -1.82
C ARG A 305 6.53 0.87 -2.16
N GLU A 306 5.30 1.34 -2.36
CA GLU A 306 4.19 0.46 -2.72
C GLU A 306 4.43 -0.23 -4.06
N ARG A 307 4.94 0.50 -5.06
CA ARG A 307 5.36 -0.07 -6.34
C ARG A 307 6.43 -1.16 -6.17
N LEU A 308 7.41 -0.92 -5.31
CA LEU A 308 8.45 -1.89 -4.94
C LEU A 308 7.94 -3.05 -4.09
N LEU A 309 6.74 -2.97 -3.49
CA LEU A 309 6.10 -4.04 -2.71
C LEU A 309 5.03 -4.84 -3.47
N THR A 310 4.25 -4.22 -4.36
CA THR A 310 3.26 -4.90 -5.20
C THR A 310 3.62 -5.15 -6.67
N GLY A 311 4.42 -4.28 -7.30
CA GLY A 311 4.76 -4.43 -8.72
C GLY A 311 3.59 -4.17 -9.67
N ASP A 312 2.50 -3.58 -9.17
CA ASP A 312 1.30 -3.28 -9.94
C ASP A 312 1.57 -2.13 -10.95
N ALA A 313 1.14 -2.33 -12.19
CA ALA A 313 1.29 -1.34 -13.26
C ALA A 313 0.52 -0.04 -12.98
N ARG A 314 -0.62 -0.09 -12.28
CA ARG A 314 -1.42 1.10 -11.92
C ARG A 314 -0.64 2.09 -11.07
N LEU A 315 0.31 1.61 -10.27
CA LEU A 315 1.19 2.47 -9.47
C LEU A 315 2.22 3.21 -10.34
N ASN A 316 2.62 2.65 -11.48
CA ASN A 316 3.44 3.37 -12.45
C ASN A 316 2.63 4.51 -13.09
N ASP A 317 1.39 4.23 -13.50
CA ASP A 317 0.52 5.24 -14.11
C ASP A 317 0.23 6.38 -13.12
N THR A 318 -0.01 6.03 -11.86
CA THR A 318 -0.18 7.00 -10.76
C THR A 318 1.08 7.82 -10.54
N LEU A 319 2.26 7.21 -10.55
CA LEU A 319 3.53 7.93 -10.39
C LEU A 319 3.78 8.89 -11.56
N GLU A 320 3.56 8.47 -12.79
CA GLU A 320 3.71 9.34 -13.96
C GLU A 320 2.74 10.53 -13.91
N ARG A 321 1.49 10.29 -13.48
CA ARG A 321 0.49 11.35 -13.26
C ARG A 321 0.93 12.32 -12.15
N VAL A 322 1.42 11.82 -11.02
CA VAL A 322 1.95 12.63 -9.92
C VAL A 322 3.11 13.52 -10.41
N LEU A 323 4.05 12.96 -11.16
CA LEU A 323 5.21 13.69 -11.69
C LEU A 323 4.84 14.70 -12.78
N ALA A 324 3.65 14.62 -13.36
CA ALA A 324 3.16 15.54 -14.37
C ALA A 324 2.53 16.81 -13.79
N TYR A 325 2.20 16.86 -12.49
CA TYR A 325 1.67 18.06 -11.86
C TYR A 325 2.70 19.20 -11.82
N PRO A 326 2.25 20.46 -11.97
CA PRO A 326 3.15 21.61 -12.02
C PRO A 326 3.92 21.76 -10.70
N GLY A 327 5.20 22.13 -10.77
CA GLY A 327 6.03 22.33 -9.57
C GLY A 327 6.44 21.04 -8.83
N VAL A 328 6.12 19.86 -9.36
CA VAL A 328 6.69 18.59 -8.86
C VAL A 328 8.11 18.43 -9.44
N PRO A 329 9.16 18.32 -8.61
CA PRO A 329 10.52 18.14 -9.11
C PRO A 329 10.71 16.83 -9.88
N LYS A 330 11.29 16.91 -11.09
CA LYS A 330 11.62 15.72 -11.90
C LYS A 330 12.54 14.73 -11.18
N ALA A 331 13.36 15.22 -10.23
CA ALA A 331 14.24 14.40 -9.41
C ALA A 331 13.49 13.32 -8.61
N TRP A 332 12.22 13.58 -8.22
CA TRP A 332 11.40 12.61 -7.46
C TRP A 332 10.98 11.39 -8.27
N ARG A 333 11.28 11.35 -9.58
CA ARG A 333 11.14 10.13 -10.39
C ARG A 333 11.99 8.98 -9.86
N GLN A 334 13.10 9.29 -9.20
CA GLN A 334 13.90 8.28 -8.50
C GLN A 334 13.73 8.49 -6.99
N PRO A 335 13.46 7.41 -6.22
CA PRO A 335 13.42 7.51 -4.77
C PRO A 335 14.82 7.87 -4.24
N ASP A 336 14.90 8.91 -3.41
CA ASP A 336 16.10 9.28 -2.68
C ASP A 336 16.14 8.51 -1.36
N PHE A 337 16.99 7.48 -1.29
CA PHE A 337 17.18 6.65 -0.10
C PHE A 337 18.21 7.22 0.88
N SER A 338 18.81 8.38 0.58
CA SER A 338 19.76 9.04 1.49
C SER A 338 19.07 9.87 2.58
N GLN A 339 17.77 10.14 2.41
CA GLN A 339 16.98 10.87 3.41
C GLN A 339 16.37 9.91 4.43
N ASP A 340 16.31 10.38 5.68
CA ASP A 340 15.64 9.62 6.73
C ASP A 340 14.15 9.48 6.41
N PRO A 341 13.61 8.24 6.40
CA PRO A 341 12.20 8.04 6.19
C PRO A 341 11.43 8.71 7.33
N GLN A 342 10.52 9.64 6.99
CA GLN A 342 9.63 10.18 8.01
C GLN A 342 8.73 9.05 8.54
N PRO A 343 8.75 8.78 9.86
CA PRO A 343 8.05 7.62 10.42
C PRO A 343 6.53 7.77 10.37
N LEU A 344 6.03 9.00 10.18
CA LEU A 344 4.62 9.36 10.28
C LEU A 344 4.23 10.28 9.11
N VAL A 345 3.03 10.09 8.58
CA VAL A 345 2.44 11.03 7.62
C VAL A 345 1.67 12.08 8.41
N ARG A 346 2.06 13.34 8.26
CA ARG A 346 1.39 14.50 8.86
C ARG A 346 0.77 15.35 7.76
N VAL A 347 -0.49 15.73 7.92
CA VAL A 347 -1.21 16.60 6.99
C VAL A 347 -1.61 17.87 7.73
N GLU A 348 -1.11 19.00 7.27
CA GLU A 348 -1.49 20.33 7.78
C GLU A 348 -2.16 21.13 6.69
N LEU A 349 -3.38 21.62 6.98
CA LEU A 349 -4.14 22.47 6.08
C LEU A 349 -4.44 23.81 6.77
N ALA A 350 -4.32 24.91 6.04
CA ALA A 350 -4.65 26.25 6.52
C ALA A 350 -5.36 27.07 5.45
N ARG A 351 -6.51 27.67 5.80
CA ARG A 351 -7.32 28.54 4.93
C ARG A 351 -8.14 29.49 5.80
N GLU A 352 -7.98 30.80 5.59
CA GLU A 352 -8.89 31.84 6.10
C GLU A 352 -9.40 31.60 7.54
N GLY A 353 -8.49 31.51 8.51
CA GLY A 353 -8.82 31.30 9.92
C GLY A 353 -9.11 29.85 10.33
N LEU A 354 -9.25 28.93 9.37
CA LEU A 354 -9.26 27.49 9.61
C LEU A 354 -7.83 26.96 9.55
N ARG A 355 -7.44 26.20 10.57
CA ARG A 355 -6.20 25.43 10.59
C ARG A 355 -6.47 24.06 11.20
N VAL A 356 -6.01 23.02 10.51
CA VAL A 356 -6.09 21.63 10.97
C VAL A 356 -4.76 20.94 10.76
N ALA A 357 -4.37 20.11 11.71
CA ALA A 357 -3.15 19.32 11.68
C ALA A 357 -3.47 17.89 12.12
N PHE A 358 -3.21 16.92 11.25
CA PHE A 358 -3.52 15.51 11.49
C PHE A 358 -2.28 14.63 11.43
N LEU A 359 -2.25 13.66 12.33
CA LEU A 359 -1.47 12.44 12.18
C LEU A 359 -2.30 11.42 11.39
N VAL A 360 -1.74 10.86 10.32
CA VAL A 360 -2.42 9.85 9.50
C VAL A 360 -1.89 8.47 9.85
N THR A 361 -2.79 7.55 10.22
CA THR A 361 -2.48 6.13 10.37
C THR A 361 -3.13 5.32 9.25
N VAL A 362 -2.47 4.26 8.79
CA VAL A 362 -2.98 3.38 7.74
C VAL A 362 -3.27 2.00 8.31
N THR A 363 -4.52 1.55 8.18
CA THR A 363 -4.97 0.20 8.53
C THR A 363 -5.07 -0.66 7.26
N VAL A 364 -4.57 -1.90 7.35
CA VAL A 364 -4.59 -2.90 6.28
C VAL A 364 -5.12 -4.23 6.78
N PHE A 365 -5.79 -5.00 5.93
CA PHE A 365 -6.22 -6.36 6.26
C PHE A 365 -5.03 -7.31 6.20
N SER A 366 -4.81 -8.06 7.28
CA SER A 366 -3.79 -9.11 7.31
C SER A 366 -4.38 -10.41 6.75
N ALA A 367 -3.64 -11.11 5.88
CA ALA A 367 -4.07 -12.35 5.22
C ALA A 367 -5.40 -12.27 4.44
N PRO A 368 -5.54 -11.29 3.51
CA PRO A 368 -6.72 -11.17 2.68
C PRO A 368 -6.94 -12.42 1.82
N GLN A 369 -8.20 -12.75 1.53
CA GLN A 369 -8.60 -13.83 0.61
C GLN A 369 -9.19 -13.27 -0.70
N GLN A 370 -9.28 -11.95 -0.82
CA GLN A 370 -9.81 -11.22 -1.97
C GLN A 370 -8.85 -10.07 -2.31
N VAL A 371 -8.64 -9.84 -3.60
CA VAL A 371 -7.74 -8.80 -4.12
C VAL A 371 -8.14 -7.42 -3.60
N THR A 372 -9.44 -7.14 -3.56
CA THR A 372 -9.98 -5.86 -3.08
C THR A 372 -9.54 -5.55 -1.64
N LEU A 373 -9.50 -6.55 -0.76
CA LEU A 373 -9.06 -6.39 0.64
C LEU A 373 -7.54 -6.29 0.78
N ASP A 374 -6.79 -7.00 -0.07
CA ASP A 374 -5.33 -6.93 -0.15
C ASP A 374 -4.85 -5.52 -0.53
N GLU A 375 -5.66 -4.83 -1.32
CA GLU A 375 -5.36 -3.52 -1.87
C GLU A 375 -6.01 -2.36 -1.11
N LEU A 376 -6.92 -2.63 -0.18
CA LEU A 376 -7.60 -1.58 0.59
C LEU A 376 -6.64 -0.97 1.63
N ARG A 377 -6.65 0.36 1.72
CA ARG A 377 -5.93 1.16 2.72
C ARG A 377 -6.92 2.07 3.42
N ILE A 378 -7.13 1.88 4.73
CA ILE A 378 -8.00 2.76 5.52
C ILE A 378 -7.12 3.77 6.23
N GLU A 379 -7.25 5.04 5.88
CA GLU A 379 -6.49 6.14 6.46
C GLU A 379 -7.32 6.92 7.46
N SER A 380 -6.85 6.96 8.70
CA SER A 380 -7.51 7.64 9.81
C SER A 380 -6.69 8.86 10.21
N CYS A 381 -7.31 10.04 10.17
CA CYS A 381 -6.68 11.29 10.58
C CYS A 381 -6.98 11.57 12.06
N PHE A 382 -5.95 11.62 12.90
CA PHE A 382 -6.06 11.98 14.31
C PHE A 382 -5.61 13.43 14.53
N PRO A 383 -6.40 14.27 15.21
CA PRO A 383 -6.02 15.66 15.46
C PRO A 383 -4.74 15.73 16.30
N LEU A 384 -3.80 16.58 15.89
CA LEU A 384 -2.53 16.78 16.60
C LEU A 384 -2.63 17.80 17.74
N ASP A 385 -3.69 18.62 17.75
CA ASP A 385 -3.94 19.65 18.75
C ASP A 385 -5.44 19.89 18.97
N ASP A 386 -5.76 20.59 20.06
CA ASP A 386 -7.14 20.92 20.42
C ASP A 386 -7.79 21.91 19.45
N GLN A 387 -7.00 22.76 18.80
CA GLN A 387 -7.48 23.66 17.75
C GLN A 387 -8.08 22.86 16.59
N THR A 388 -7.37 21.84 16.12
CA THR A 388 -7.84 20.95 15.05
C THR A 388 -9.13 20.24 15.46
N ARG A 389 -9.20 19.76 16.71
CA ARG A 389 -10.40 19.12 17.24
C ARG A 389 -11.61 20.04 17.21
N GLU A 390 -11.43 21.28 17.66
CA GLU A 390 -12.49 22.28 17.69
C GLU A 390 -12.96 22.65 16.27
N VAL A 391 -12.03 22.84 15.32
CA VAL A 391 -12.39 23.08 13.91
C VAL A 391 -13.22 21.93 13.33
N CYS A 392 -12.84 20.67 13.58
CA CYS A 392 -13.62 19.51 13.15
C CYS A 392 -15.04 19.49 13.75
N LEU A 393 -15.18 19.81 15.04
CA LEU A 393 -16.49 19.91 15.71
C LEU A 393 -17.34 21.04 15.14
N GLN A 394 -16.74 22.20 14.84
CA GLN A 394 -17.45 23.33 14.22
C GLN A 394 -17.96 22.96 12.83
N LEU A 395 -17.13 22.29 12.02
CA LEU A 395 -17.53 21.82 10.70
C LEU A 395 -18.64 20.76 10.79
N ALA A 396 -18.64 19.91 11.81
CA ALA A 396 -19.69 18.89 12.00
C ALA A 396 -21.06 19.45 12.41
N ARG A 397 -21.13 20.71 12.85
CA ARG A 397 -22.39 21.39 13.21
C ARG A 397 -23.02 22.16 12.05
N ARG A 398 -22.28 22.34 10.94
CA ARG A 398 -22.75 22.98 9.71
C ARG A 398 -23.36 21.93 8.81
#